data_AF-A0AA39LUA8-F1
#
_entry.id   AF-A0AA39LUA8-F1
#
_cell.length_a   1.000
_cell.length_b   1.000
_cell.length_c   1.000
_cell.angle_alpha   90.00
_cell.angle_beta   90.00
_cell.angle_gamma   90.00
#
_symmetry.space_group_name_H-M   'P 1'
#
loop_
_entity.id
_entity.type
_entity.pdbx_description
1 polymer ?
#
loop_
_entity_poly.entity_id
_entity_poly.type
_entity_poly.pdbx_seq_one_letter_code
_entity_poly.pdbx_strand_id
1 'polypeptide(L)'
;MRQLKDGSLKELNTAAYRIMFQLGITGSLQVLFHSFGGVFSVADSDLHPVLEKLCGAILNAAWIGGIPFTLLLALNRLFVVCFPSRATILFSRRATTVSIVGCWMWPSVFLGIYLSPACSIRYGAEDFSWGYDSSQWSEVVADAEFYSILVMLVLTGVSYVIIFAKILVLRRKTTRSFCSHERRVLL
;
A
#
# COMPACT_ATOMS: atom_id res chain seq x y z
N MET A 1 -6.54 -30.55 -16.54
CA MET A 1 -6.36 -30.05 -15.15
C MET A 1 -4.95 -29.57 -14.82
N ARG A 2 -3.85 -30.23 -15.23
CA ARG A 2 -2.47 -29.75 -14.94
C ARG A 2 -2.12 -28.38 -15.55
N GLN A 3 -2.48 -28.12 -16.80
CA GLN A 3 -2.25 -26.82 -17.47
C GLN A 3 -2.98 -25.64 -16.81
N LEU A 4 -4.18 -25.87 -16.26
CA LEU A 4 -4.92 -24.86 -15.49
C LEU A 4 -4.26 -24.59 -14.13
N LYS A 5 -3.70 -25.64 -13.50
CA LYS A 5 -2.96 -25.52 -12.23
C LYS A 5 -1.64 -24.77 -12.43
N ASP A 6 -0.93 -25.02 -13.53
CA ASP A 6 0.32 -24.31 -13.87
C ASP A 6 0.08 -22.85 -14.28
N GLY A 7 -1.03 -22.54 -14.96
CA GLY A 7 -1.45 -21.18 -15.24
C GLY A 7 -1.79 -20.40 -13.96
N SER A 8 -2.61 -20.99 -13.08
CA SER A 8 -2.95 -20.41 -11.78
C SER A 8 -1.73 -20.18 -10.89
N LEU A 9 -0.80 -21.14 -10.84
CA LEU A 9 0.46 -21.02 -10.08
C LEU A 9 1.40 -19.94 -10.65
N LYS A 10 1.42 -19.72 -11.97
CA LYS A 10 2.17 -18.61 -12.59
C LYS A 10 1.53 -17.26 -12.26
N GLU A 11 0.20 -17.15 -12.29
CA GLU A 11 -0.50 -15.93 -11.90
C GLU A 11 -0.28 -15.58 -10.42
N LEU A 12 -0.34 -16.57 -9.53
CA LEU A 12 -0.03 -16.47 -8.09
C LEU A 12 1.44 -16.09 -7.80
N ASN A 13 2.36 -16.30 -8.75
CA ASN A 13 3.79 -16.00 -8.56
C ASN A 13 4.21 -14.65 -9.20
N THR A 14 3.24 -13.87 -9.69
CA THR A 14 3.49 -12.56 -10.28
C THR A 14 3.89 -11.56 -9.18
N ALA A 15 4.82 -10.65 -9.49
CA ALA A 15 5.27 -9.61 -8.56
C ALA A 15 4.10 -8.83 -7.92
N ALA A 16 3.08 -8.51 -8.72
CA ALA A 16 1.87 -7.85 -8.29
C ALA A 16 1.13 -8.61 -7.17
N TYR A 17 1.01 -9.94 -7.27
CA TYR A 17 0.33 -10.76 -6.26
C TYR A 17 1.09 -10.72 -4.94
N ARG A 18 2.42 -10.82 -4.99
CA ARG A 18 3.25 -10.74 -3.79
C ARG A 18 3.10 -9.39 -3.08
N ILE A 19 3.03 -8.29 -3.83
CA ILE A 19 2.79 -6.95 -3.29
C ILE A 19 1.39 -6.85 -2.69
N MET A 20 0.36 -7.32 -3.40
CA MET A 20 -1.03 -7.32 -2.93
C MET A 20 -1.21 -8.15 -1.64
N PHE A 21 -0.49 -9.27 -1.51
CA PHE A 21 -0.50 -10.06 -0.29
C PHE A 21 0.05 -9.28 0.92
N GLN A 22 1.16 -8.55 0.75
CA GLN A 22 1.71 -7.71 1.83
C GLN A 22 0.77 -6.56 2.20
N LEU A 23 0.12 -5.94 1.20
CA LEU A 23 -0.91 -4.93 1.44
C LEU A 23 -2.12 -5.50 2.21
N GLY A 24 -2.48 -6.75 1.94
CA GLY A 24 -3.50 -7.48 2.70
C GLY A 24 -3.10 -7.73 4.15
N ILE A 25 -1.82 -8.03 4.41
CA ILE A 25 -1.29 -8.17 5.78
C ILE A 25 -1.41 -6.86 6.54
N THR A 26 -0.98 -5.74 5.95
CA THR A 26 -1.07 -4.41 6.60
C THR A 26 -2.53 -4.03 6.87
N GLY A 27 -3.44 -4.27 5.92
CA GLY A 27 -4.86 -3.98 6.13
C GLY A 27 -5.49 -4.85 7.22
N SER A 28 -5.14 -6.14 7.27
CA SER A 28 -5.64 -7.06 8.30
C SER A 28 -5.15 -6.67 9.70
N LEU A 29 -3.87 -6.31 9.83
CA LEU A 29 -3.31 -5.80 11.09
C LEU A 29 -4.02 -4.52 11.51
N GLN A 30 -4.19 -3.55 10.60
CA GLN A 30 -4.86 -2.30 10.90
C GLN A 30 -6.27 -2.54 11.45
N VAL A 31 -7.12 -3.30 10.75
CA VAL A 31 -8.49 -3.57 11.20
C VAL A 31 -8.53 -4.36 12.52
N LEU A 32 -7.63 -5.34 12.69
CA LEU A 32 -7.54 -6.13 13.91
C LEU A 32 -7.25 -5.23 15.12
N PHE A 33 -6.24 -4.37 15.04
CA PHE A 33 -5.91 -3.48 16.16
C PHE A 33 -6.92 -2.34 16.34
N HIS A 34 -7.59 -1.91 15.26
CA HIS A 34 -8.66 -0.94 15.35
C HIS A 34 -9.87 -1.48 16.12
N SER A 35 -10.16 -2.79 16.00
CA SER A 35 -11.25 -3.43 16.74
C SER A 35 -11.08 -3.37 18.26
N PHE A 36 -9.85 -3.31 18.77
CA PHE A 36 -9.58 -3.09 20.20
C PHE A 36 -10.02 -1.71 20.66
N GLY A 37 -9.90 -0.69 19.81
CA GLY A 37 -10.46 0.64 20.10
C GLY A 37 -11.95 0.58 20.36
N GLY A 38 -12.70 -0.22 19.57
CA GLY A 38 -14.12 -0.45 19.80
C GLY A 38 -14.43 -1.17 21.12
N VAL A 39 -13.56 -2.09 21.56
CA VAL A 39 -13.67 -2.72 22.88
C VAL A 39 -13.46 -1.68 23.99
N PHE A 40 -12.47 -0.79 23.84
CA PHE A 40 -12.23 0.29 24.80
C PHE A 40 -13.41 1.27 24.86
N SER A 41 -14.05 1.57 23.72
CA SER A 41 -15.27 2.40 23.69
C SER A 41 -16.42 1.77 24.49
N VAL A 42 -16.65 0.47 24.35
CA VAL A 42 -17.73 -0.23 25.05
C VAL A 42 -17.44 -0.39 26.54
N ALA A 43 -16.17 -0.56 26.90
CA ALA A 43 -15.72 -0.69 28.28
C ALA A 43 -15.62 0.65 29.03
N ASP A 44 -15.81 1.79 28.35
CA ASP A 44 -15.63 3.15 28.87
C ASP A 44 -14.31 3.33 29.64
N SER A 45 -13.27 2.59 29.22
CA SER A 45 -12.00 2.54 29.93
C SER A 45 -10.87 2.01 29.04
N ASP A 46 -9.69 2.58 29.24
CA ASP A 46 -8.43 2.05 28.70
C ASP A 46 -8.02 0.86 29.57
N LEU A 47 -8.36 -0.36 29.14
CA LEU A 47 -8.18 -1.60 29.92
C LEU A 47 -6.76 -1.72 30.52
N HIS A 48 -5.73 -1.28 29.78
CA HIS A 48 -4.36 -1.21 30.28
C HIS A 48 -3.50 -0.25 29.43
N PRO A 49 -2.73 0.69 30.01
CA PRO A 49 -1.96 1.70 29.27
C PRO A 49 -0.93 1.12 28.29
N VAL A 50 -0.30 -0.02 28.66
CA VAL A 50 0.66 -0.71 27.79
C VAL A 50 -0.04 -1.36 26.59
N LEU A 51 -1.25 -1.90 26.80
CA LEU A 51 -2.02 -2.54 25.74
C LEU A 51 -2.53 -1.49 24.75
N GLU A 52 -3.06 -0.39 25.28
CA GLU A 52 -3.49 0.78 24.50
C GLU A 52 -2.36 1.29 23.60
N LYS A 53 -1.19 1.56 24.19
CA LYS A 53 -0.01 2.02 23.45
C LYS A 53 0.44 1.03 22.37
N LEU A 54 0.46 -0.26 22.69
CA LEU A 54 0.86 -1.28 21.72
C LEU A 54 -0.14 -1.36 20.54
N CYS A 55 -1.44 -1.33 20.84
CA CYS A 55 -2.49 -1.35 19.83
C CYS A 55 -2.41 -0.12 18.93
N GLY A 56 -2.28 1.08 19.50
CA GLY A 56 -2.15 2.34 18.74
C GLY A 56 -0.90 2.36 17.86
N ALA A 57 0.24 1.91 18.39
CA ALA A 57 1.49 1.86 17.64
C ALA A 57 1.42 0.90 16.44
N ILE A 58 0.90 -0.31 16.63
CA ILE A 58 0.77 -1.30 15.54
C ILE A 58 -0.29 -0.85 14.53
N LEU A 59 -1.43 -0.32 15.01
CA LEU A 59 -2.48 0.22 14.18
C LEU A 59 -1.94 1.29 13.23
N ASN A 60 -1.24 2.29 13.76
CA ASN A 60 -0.75 3.41 12.96
C ASN A 60 0.39 2.98 12.03
N ALA A 61 1.30 2.12 12.50
CA ALA A 61 2.34 1.53 11.67
C ALA A 61 1.78 0.68 10.51
N ALA A 62 0.69 -0.06 10.75
CA ALA A 62 0.03 -0.84 9.72
C ALA A 62 -0.68 0.05 8.69
N TRP A 63 -1.30 1.16 9.14
CA TRP A 63 -1.90 2.16 8.27
C TRP A 63 -0.87 2.83 7.36
N ILE A 64 0.20 3.39 7.92
CA ILE A 64 1.27 4.04 7.15
C ILE A 64 2.00 3.04 6.24
N GLY A 65 2.11 1.77 6.66
CA GLY A 65 2.72 0.69 5.87
C GLY A 65 1.96 0.35 4.59
N GLY A 66 0.63 0.55 4.55
CA GLY A 66 -0.16 0.30 3.35
C GLY A 66 0.14 1.25 2.18
N ILE A 67 0.57 2.48 2.47
CA ILE A 67 0.85 3.52 1.49
C ILE A 67 2.04 3.17 0.57
N PRO A 68 3.25 2.81 1.06
CA PRO A 68 4.36 2.44 0.20
C PRO A 68 4.07 1.17 -0.61
N PHE A 69 3.31 0.21 -0.09
CA PHE A 69 2.88 -0.96 -0.87
C PHE A 69 1.92 -0.58 -2.00
N THR A 70 1.01 0.37 -1.76
CA THR A 70 0.10 0.89 -2.78
C THR A 70 0.88 1.60 -3.90
N LEU A 71 1.88 2.41 -3.54
CA LEU A 71 2.78 3.05 -4.50
C LEU A 71 3.57 2.00 -5.29
N LEU A 72 4.15 0.99 -4.62
CA LEU A 72 4.91 -0.08 -5.27
C LEU A 72 4.03 -0.86 -6.26
N LEU A 73 2.77 -1.12 -5.93
CA LEU A 73 1.81 -1.76 -6.81
C LEU A 73 1.47 -0.89 -8.03
N ALA A 74 1.30 0.42 -7.82
CA ALA A 74 1.05 1.38 -8.90
C ALA A 74 2.25 1.45 -9.86
N LEU A 75 3.48 1.48 -9.34
CA LEU A 75 4.70 1.42 -10.13
C LEU A 75 4.81 0.10 -10.91
N ASN A 76 4.54 -1.04 -10.28
CA ASN A 76 4.51 -2.32 -10.97
C ASN A 76 3.56 -2.29 -12.18
N ARG A 77 2.35 -1.77 -12.01
CA ARG A 77 1.37 -1.61 -13.11
C ARG A 77 1.86 -0.62 -14.17
N LEU A 78 2.45 0.49 -13.76
CA LEU A 78 2.98 1.52 -14.66
C LEU A 78 4.05 0.93 -15.59
N PHE A 79 5.03 0.22 -15.04
CA PHE A 79 6.10 -0.39 -15.83
C PHE A 79 5.57 -1.51 -16.73
N VAL A 80 4.68 -2.36 -16.25
CA VAL A 80 4.09 -3.43 -17.07
C VAL A 80 3.33 -2.86 -18.28
N VAL A 81 2.57 -1.77 -18.10
CA VAL A 81 1.76 -1.16 -19.18
C VAL A 81 2.59 -0.27 -20.11
N CYS A 82 3.49 0.54 -19.57
CA CYS A 82 4.22 1.54 -20.35
C CYS A 82 5.55 1.01 -20.91
N PHE A 83 6.22 0.10 -20.19
CA PHE A 83 7.58 -0.36 -20.46
C PHE A 83 7.74 -1.88 -20.22
N PRO A 84 7.01 -2.74 -20.95
CA PRO A 84 6.96 -4.18 -20.68
C PRO A 84 8.35 -4.86 -20.71
N SER A 85 9.28 -4.39 -21.55
CA SER A 85 10.66 -4.89 -21.62
C SER A 85 11.50 -4.58 -20.38
N ARG A 86 11.23 -3.47 -19.69
CA ARG A 86 11.92 -3.10 -18.44
C ARG A 86 11.24 -3.69 -17.21
N ALA A 87 9.93 -3.94 -17.29
CA ALA A 87 9.14 -4.51 -16.19
C ALA A 87 9.65 -5.89 -15.78
N THR A 88 10.07 -6.73 -16.72
CA THR A 88 10.60 -8.09 -16.43
C THR A 88 11.91 -8.05 -15.62
N ILE A 89 12.75 -7.04 -15.84
CA ILE A 89 14.01 -6.85 -15.13
C ILE A 89 13.75 -6.24 -13.75
N LEU A 90 13.01 -5.13 -13.72
CA LEU A 90 12.77 -4.34 -12.50
C LEU A 90 11.87 -5.07 -11.49
N PHE A 91 10.90 -5.85 -11.97
CA PHE A 91 10.02 -6.67 -11.14
C PHE A 91 10.35 -8.16 -11.23
N SER A 92 11.64 -8.47 -11.39
CA SER A 92 12.14 -9.83 -11.19
C SER A 92 11.85 -10.30 -9.75
N ARG A 93 11.84 -11.62 -9.52
CA ARG A 93 11.52 -12.19 -8.20
C ARG A 93 12.41 -11.63 -7.09
N ARG A 94 13.71 -11.46 -7.35
CA ARG A 94 14.68 -10.90 -6.39
C ARG A 94 14.42 -9.41 -6.15
N ALA A 95 14.32 -8.62 -7.22
CA ALA A 95 14.06 -7.18 -7.11
C ALA A 95 12.75 -6.88 -6.36
N THR A 96 11.68 -7.61 -6.67
CA THR A 96 10.39 -7.49 -5.96
C THR A 96 10.52 -7.78 -4.47
N THR A 97 11.30 -8.81 -4.08
CA THR A 97 11.53 -9.10 -2.66
C THR A 97 12.29 -7.96 -1.98
N VAL A 98 13.34 -7.43 -2.63
CA VAL A 98 14.11 -6.29 -2.10
C VAL A 98 13.22 -5.06 -1.95
N SER A 99 12.37 -4.75 -2.94
CA SER A 99 11.40 -3.65 -2.84
C SER A 99 10.41 -3.86 -1.70
N ILE A 100 9.89 -5.08 -1.52
CA ILE A 100 8.98 -5.39 -0.40
C ILE A 100 9.66 -5.18 0.95
N VAL A 101 10.90 -5.65 1.11
CA VAL A 101 11.67 -5.43 2.34
C VAL A 101 11.89 -3.94 2.57
N GLY A 102 12.27 -3.19 1.52
CA GLY A 102 12.40 -1.73 1.60
C GLY A 102 11.09 -1.03 2.01
N CYS A 103 9.94 -1.48 1.49
CA CYS A 103 8.64 -0.95 1.88
C CYS A 103 8.29 -1.25 3.35
N TRP A 104 8.74 -2.37 3.91
CA TRP A 104 8.56 -2.68 5.34
C TRP A 104 9.45 -1.85 6.26
N MET A 105 10.63 -1.43 5.81
CA MET A 105 11.52 -0.59 6.62
C MET A 105 10.84 0.71 7.05
N TRP A 106 10.04 1.32 6.17
CA TRP A 106 9.34 2.57 6.45
C TRP A 106 8.39 2.48 7.67
N PRO A 107 7.34 1.64 7.68
CA PRO A 107 6.47 1.49 8.84
C PRO A 107 7.19 0.93 10.07
N SER A 108 8.27 0.14 9.90
CA SER A 108 9.06 -0.34 11.04
C SER A 108 9.76 0.80 11.80
N VAL A 109 10.22 1.84 11.10
CA VAL A 109 10.81 3.03 11.75
C VAL A 109 9.75 3.77 12.56
N PHE A 110 8.58 4.02 11.99
CA PHE A 110 7.46 4.67 12.69
C PHE A 110 6.97 3.83 13.88
N LEU A 111 6.89 2.50 13.73
CA LEU A 111 6.55 1.61 14.83
C LEU A 111 7.54 1.75 16.00
N GLY A 112 8.84 1.82 15.72
CA GLY A 112 9.85 2.04 16.76
C GLY A 112 9.69 3.39 17.46
N ILE A 113 9.33 4.44 16.71
CA ILE A 113 9.06 5.77 17.24
C ILE A 113 7.81 5.75 18.13
N TYR A 114 6.70 5.14 17.70
CA TYR A 114 5.45 5.05 18.46
C TYR A 114 5.57 4.21 19.74
N LEU A 115 6.47 3.23 19.75
CA LEU A 115 6.78 2.45 20.97
C LEU A 115 7.71 3.19 21.93
N SER A 116 8.49 4.15 21.43
CA SER A 116 9.37 4.98 22.26
C SER A 116 8.58 5.90 23.19
N PRO A 117 9.17 6.40 24.29
CA PRO A 117 8.52 7.42 25.13
C PRO A 117 8.45 8.80 24.46
N ALA A 118 9.06 8.98 23.28
CA ALA A 118 9.12 10.28 22.60
C ALA A 118 7.82 10.66 21.90
N CYS A 119 7.05 9.67 21.44
CA CYS A 119 5.76 9.84 20.78
C CYS A 119 4.93 8.57 20.99
N SER A 120 3.69 8.71 21.46
CA SER A 120 2.77 7.58 21.60
C SER A 120 1.44 7.90 20.94
N ILE A 121 0.82 6.87 20.36
CA ILE A 121 -0.56 6.95 19.87
C ILE A 121 -1.48 6.44 20.98
N ARG A 122 -2.43 7.27 21.39
CA ARG A 122 -3.40 6.98 22.45
C ARG A 122 -4.82 6.97 21.92
N TYR A 123 -5.69 6.26 22.62
CA TYR A 123 -7.10 6.19 22.29
C TYR A 123 -7.86 7.27 23.05
N GLY A 124 -8.55 8.15 22.33
CA GLY A 124 -9.46 9.12 22.92
C GLY A 124 -10.86 8.54 22.98
N ALA A 125 -11.34 8.19 24.18
CA ALA A 125 -12.70 7.67 24.38
C ALA A 125 -13.79 8.70 24.02
N GLU A 126 -13.51 10.00 24.17
CA GLU A 126 -14.43 11.09 23.82
C GLU A 126 -14.60 11.25 22.29
N ASP A 127 -13.48 11.13 21.55
CA ASP A 127 -13.45 11.32 20.09
C ASP A 127 -13.58 10.00 19.31
N PHE A 128 -13.68 8.87 20.02
CA PHE A 128 -13.65 7.51 19.48
C PHE A 128 -12.49 7.26 18.50
N SER A 129 -11.38 7.95 18.67
CA SER A 129 -10.31 8.02 17.68
C SER A 129 -8.93 7.76 18.29
N TRP A 130 -8.00 7.34 17.43
CA TRP A 130 -6.60 7.18 17.79
C TRP A 130 -5.85 8.45 17.41
N GLY A 131 -5.18 9.05 18.38
CA GLY A 131 -4.51 10.33 18.22
C GLY A 131 -3.11 10.33 18.81
N TYR A 132 -2.34 11.33 18.41
CA TYR A 132 -1.04 11.62 18.99
C TYR A 132 -1.19 12.13 20.43
N ASP A 133 -0.31 11.70 21.33
CA ASP A 133 -0.21 12.29 22.66
C ASP A 133 0.43 13.69 22.62
N SER A 134 0.30 14.46 23.70
CA SER A 134 0.87 15.82 23.83
C SER A 134 2.38 15.82 24.13
N SER A 135 3.12 14.84 23.61
CA SER A 135 4.57 14.75 23.81
C SER A 135 5.33 15.70 22.89
N GLN A 136 6.57 16.03 23.27
CA GLN A 136 7.38 17.04 22.58
C GLN A 136 7.65 16.72 21.10
N TRP A 137 7.66 15.44 20.72
CA TRP A 137 7.95 15.01 19.35
C TRP A 137 6.71 14.64 18.54
N SER A 138 5.52 14.60 19.16
CA SER A 138 4.30 14.19 18.48
C SER A 138 3.94 15.07 17.28
N GLU A 139 4.07 16.39 17.39
CA GLU A 139 3.80 17.31 16.27
C GLU A 139 4.76 17.06 15.09
N VAL A 140 6.05 16.91 15.38
CA VAL A 140 7.08 16.66 14.36
C VAL A 140 6.85 15.33 13.65
N VAL A 141 6.49 14.28 14.41
CA VAL A 141 6.20 12.95 13.85
C VAL A 141 4.91 12.97 13.03
N ALA A 142 3.88 13.68 13.49
CA ALA A 142 2.63 13.84 12.75
C ALA A 142 2.83 14.58 11.43
N ASP A 143 3.61 15.67 11.42
CA ASP A 143 3.95 16.40 10.20
C ASP A 143 4.77 15.52 9.25
N ALA A 144 5.78 14.81 9.76
CA ALA A 144 6.60 13.90 8.96
C ALA A 144 5.76 12.77 8.34
N GLU A 145 4.84 12.19 9.11
CA GLU A 145 3.86 11.23 8.61
C GLU A 145 3.02 11.84 7.49
N PHE A 146 2.39 12.99 7.74
CA PHE A 146 1.51 13.66 6.79
C PHE A 146 2.20 13.97 5.46
N TYR A 147 3.38 14.61 5.50
CA TYR A 147 4.12 14.94 4.28
C TYR A 147 4.57 13.69 3.53
N SER A 148 4.99 12.64 4.25
CA SER A 148 5.39 11.39 3.61
C SER A 148 4.24 10.71 2.88
N ILE A 149 3.06 10.65 3.51
CA ILE A 149 1.84 10.10 2.93
C ILE A 149 1.43 10.91 1.70
N LEU A 150 1.44 12.25 1.81
CA LEU A 150 1.08 13.15 0.74
C LEU A 150 1.96 12.92 -0.50
N VAL A 151 3.29 12.86 -0.33
CA VAL A 151 4.23 12.61 -1.43
C VAL A 151 3.96 11.25 -2.09
N MET A 152 3.80 10.18 -1.30
CA MET A 152 3.54 8.84 -1.86
C MET A 152 2.19 8.76 -2.58
N LEU A 153 1.15 9.43 -2.06
CA LEU A 153 -0.16 9.50 -2.70
C LEU A 153 -0.11 10.27 -4.01
N VAL A 154 0.58 11.42 -4.06
CA VAL A 154 0.76 12.19 -5.30
C VAL A 154 1.48 11.34 -6.35
N LEU A 155 2.57 10.66 -5.99
CA LEU A 155 3.29 9.76 -6.89
C LEU A 155 2.41 8.60 -7.40
N THR A 156 1.57 8.06 -6.53
CA THR A 156 0.60 7.01 -6.87
C THR A 156 -0.44 7.55 -7.86
N GLY A 157 -1.00 8.73 -7.59
CA GLY A 157 -1.97 9.41 -8.45
C GLY A 157 -1.41 9.69 -9.84
N VAL A 158 -0.20 10.28 -9.92
CA VAL A 158 0.51 10.53 -11.18
C VAL A 158 0.72 9.23 -11.95
N SER A 159 1.14 8.16 -11.27
CA SER A 159 1.33 6.85 -11.90
C SER A 159 0.04 6.34 -12.55
N TYR A 160 -1.10 6.45 -11.87
CA TYR A 160 -2.39 6.02 -12.42
C TYR A 160 -2.88 6.88 -13.58
N VAL A 161 -2.66 8.20 -13.55
CA VAL A 161 -2.98 9.09 -14.67
C VAL A 161 -2.20 8.69 -15.93
N ILE A 162 -0.91 8.39 -15.78
CA ILE A 162 -0.06 7.93 -16.90
C ILE A 162 -0.54 6.58 -17.45
N ILE A 163 -0.85 5.62 -16.58
CA ILE A 163 -1.40 4.32 -16.97
C ILE A 163 -2.68 4.51 -17.78
N PHE A 164 -3.60 5.32 -17.28
CA PHE A 164 -4.88 5.57 -17.93
C PHE A 164 -4.69 6.20 -19.32
N ALA A 165 -3.87 7.26 -19.42
CA ALA A 165 -3.55 7.89 -20.69
C ALA A 165 -2.93 6.90 -21.69
N LYS A 166 -2.01 6.04 -21.24
CA LYS A 166 -1.37 5.04 -22.10
C LYS A 166 -2.38 4.00 -22.62
N ILE A 167 -3.27 3.52 -21.77
CA ILE A 167 -4.32 2.57 -22.15
C ILE A 167 -5.24 3.19 -23.21
N LEU A 168 -5.62 4.46 -23.07
CA LEU A 168 -6.44 5.16 -24.06
C LEU A 168 -5.73 5.25 -25.43
N VAL A 169 -4.43 5.56 -25.43
CA VAL A 169 -3.64 5.61 -26.67
C VAL A 169 -3.54 4.22 -27.32
N LEU A 170 -3.32 3.17 -26.53
CA LEU A 170 -3.25 1.80 -27.02
C LEU A 170 -4.60 1.35 -27.63
N ARG A 171 -5.71 1.62 -26.95
CA ARG A 171 -7.06 1.34 -27.47
C ARG A 171 -7.30 2.01 -28.83
N ARG A 172 -6.98 3.30 -28.96
CA ARG A 172 -7.12 4.04 -30.22
C ARG A 172 -6.28 3.44 -31.36
N LYS A 173 -5.05 2.98 -31.07
CA LYS A 173 -4.19 2.33 -32.08
C LYS A 173 -4.75 0.99 -32.53
N THR A 174 -5.21 0.16 -31.60
CA THR A 174 -5.80 -1.14 -31.92
C THR A 174 -7.05 -0.99 -32.78
N THR A 175 -7.99 -0.10 -32.42
CA THR A 175 -9.20 0.14 -33.23
C THR A 175 -8.88 0.63 -34.65
N ARG A 176 -7.91 1.54 -34.80
CA ARG A 176 -7.46 2.00 -36.13
C ARG A 176 -6.83 0.86 -36.94
N SER A 177 -6.05 -0.01 -36.31
CA SER A 177 -5.43 -1.16 -36.96
C SER A 177 -6.47 -2.15 -37.48
N PHE A 178 -7.49 -2.48 -36.68
CA PHE A 178 -8.58 -3.36 -37.11
C PHE A 178 -9.34 -2.79 -38.31
N CYS A 179 -9.75 -1.52 -38.24
CA CYS A 179 -10.45 -0.87 -39.36
C CYS A 179 -9.59 -0.76 -40.64
N SER A 180 -8.28 -0.54 -40.51
CA SER A 180 -7.35 -0.57 -41.65
C SER A 180 -7.21 -1.97 -42.25
N HIS A 181 -7.31 -3.02 -41.44
CA HIS A 181 -7.19 -4.40 -41.90
C HIS A 181 -8.47 -4.82 -42.65
N GLU A 182 -9.65 -4.53 -42.13
CA GLU A 182 -10.94 -4.78 -42.82
C GLU A 182 -11.00 -4.09 -44.18
N ARG A 183 -10.58 -2.82 -44.26
CA ARG A 183 -10.54 -2.08 -45.54
C ARG A 183 -9.61 -2.73 -46.57
N ARG A 184 -8.59 -3.47 -46.13
CA ARG A 184 -7.64 -4.18 -47.00
C ARG A 184 -8.15 -5.53 -47.49
N VAL A 185 -9.13 -6.13 -46.82
CA VAL A 185 -9.75 -7.41 -47.20
C VAL A 185 -10.91 -7.21 -48.20
N LEU A 186 -11.49 -6.00 -48.25
CA LEU A 186 -12.62 -5.67 -49.11
C LEU A 186 -12.22 -5.11 -50.50
N LEU A 187 -10.93 -4.93 -50.76
CA LEU A 187 -10.37 -4.49 -52.05
C LEU A 187 -9.56 -5.63 -52.67
#